data_AF-A0A199VIJ1-F1
#
_entry.id   AF-A0A199VIJ1-F1
#
_cell.length_a   1.000
_cell.length_b   1.000
_cell.length_c   1.000
_cell.angle_alpha   90.00
_cell.angle_beta   90.00
_cell.angle_gamma   90.00
#
_symmetry.space_group_name_H-M   'P 1'
#
loop_
_entity.id
_entity.type
_entity.pdbx_description
1 polymer ?
#
loop_
_entity_poly.entity_id
_entity_poly.type
_entity_poly.pdbx_seq_one_letter_code
_entity_poly.pdbx_strand_id
1 'polypeptide(L)' 'MNEGSAIDCGGACAERCKESSRPNLCKRACGTCCRRCSCVPPGTYGNYEVCPCYAAITTRGGRKKCP' A
#
# COMPACT_ATOMS: atom_id res chain seq x y z
N MET A 1 5.53 22.27 12.89
CA MET A 1 6.59 21.63 12.08
C MET A 1 5.91 21.04 10.84
N ASN A 2 6.18 21.57 9.64
CA ASN A 2 5.68 21.00 8.38
C ASN A 2 6.68 19.93 7.95
N GLU A 3 6.38 18.66 8.22
CA GLU A 3 7.22 17.53 7.83
C GLU A 3 6.77 16.99 6.48
N GLY A 4 7.55 17.30 5.45
CA GLY A 4 7.40 16.70 4.14
C GLY A 4 7.71 15.20 4.17
N SER A 5 6.65 14.39 4.14
CA SER A 5 6.49 13.25 3.23
C SER A 5 7.64 12.22 3.16
N ALA A 6 8.07 11.68 4.29
CA ALA A 6 8.58 10.31 4.34
C ALA A 6 7.44 9.42 4.82
N ILE A 7 6.65 8.84 3.92
CA ILE A 7 5.63 7.88 4.33
C ILE A 7 6.34 6.70 5.02
N ASP A 8 5.95 6.39 6.26
CA ASP A 8 6.40 5.17 6.91
C ASP A 8 5.69 3.98 6.26
N CYS A 9 6.31 3.44 5.21
CA CYS A 9 5.79 2.26 4.53
C CYS A 9 5.62 1.08 5.50
N GLY A 10 6.44 0.97 6.55
CA GLY A 10 6.35 -0.11 7.54
C GLY A 10 5.04 -0.03 8.32
N GLY A 11 4.78 1.13 8.95
CA GLY A 11 3.57 1.40 9.72
C GLY A 11 2.31 1.41 8.85
N ALA A 12 2.34 2.10 7.71
CA ALA A 12 1.18 2.19 6.83
C ALA A 12 0.80 0.83 6.23
N CYS A 13 1.80 0.02 5.81
CA CYS A 13 1.53 -1.34 5.37
C CYS A 13 1.14 -2.28 6.50
N ALA A 14 1.56 -2.02 7.75
CA ALA A 14 1.12 -2.81 8.90
C ALA A 14 -0.38 -2.63 9.15
N GLU A 15 -0.88 -1.39 9.13
CA GLU A 15 -2.30 -1.12 9.25
C GLU A 15 -3.09 -1.66 8.06
N ARG A 16 -2.61 -1.43 6.83
CA ARG A 16 -3.26 -1.93 5.61
C ARG A 16 -3.44 -3.45 5.62
N CYS A 17 -2.45 -4.16 6.15
CA CYS A 17 -2.40 -5.62 6.18
C CYS A 17 -2.91 -6.25 7.47
N LYS A 18 -3.45 -5.45 8.40
CA LYS A 18 -3.89 -5.89 9.73
C LYS A 18 -4.98 -6.96 9.66
N GLU A 19 -5.96 -6.76 8.77
CA GLU A 19 -7.08 -7.69 8.55
C GLU A 19 -6.81 -8.73 7.44
N SER A 20 -5.59 -8.76 6.90
CA SER A 20 -5.24 -9.71 5.85
C SER A 20 -4.99 -11.10 6.44
N SER A 21 -5.59 -12.15 5.87
CA SER A 21 -5.32 -13.54 6.27
C SER A 21 -3.86 -13.96 6.04
N ARG A 22 -3.08 -13.18 5.26
CA ARG A 22 -1.66 -13.43 4.96
C ARG A 22 -0.85 -12.14 5.17
N PRO A 23 -0.66 -11.68 6.41
CA PRO A 23 -0.11 -10.35 6.71
C PRO A 23 1.31 -10.18 6.19
N ASN A 24 2.17 -11.20 6.25
CA ASN A 24 3.54 -11.13 5.73
C ASN A 24 3.61 -10.94 4.21
N LEU A 25 2.73 -11.64 3.47
CA LEU A 25 2.65 -11.50 2.01
C LEU A 25 2.11 -10.12 1.64
N CYS A 26 1.06 -9.67 2.34
CA CYS A 26 0.48 -8.35 2.16
C CYS A 26 1.51 -7.24 2.41
N LYS A 27 2.24 -7.29 3.54
CA LYS A 27 3.28 -6.29 3.87
C LYS A 27 4.37 -6.23 2.80
N ARG A 28 4.79 -7.38 2.26
CA ARG A 28 5.82 -7.45 1.19
C ARG A 28 5.33 -6.82 -0.12
N ALA A 29 4.08 -7.08 -0.50
CA ALA A 29 3.45 -6.47 -1.67
C ALA A 29 3.26 -4.96 -1.48
N CYS A 30 2.66 -4.56 -0.35
CA CYS A 30 2.44 -3.18 0.03
C CYS A 30 3.76 -2.38 0.06
N GLY A 31 4.82 -2.91 0.68
CA GLY A 31 6.12 -2.23 0.73
C GLY A 31 6.73 -2.00 -0.65
N THR A 32 6.49 -2.90 -1.60
CA THR A 32 6.95 -2.70 -2.99
C THR A 32 6.18 -1.58 -3.70
N CYS A 33 4.87 -1.49 -3.44
CA CYS A 33 4.03 -0.43 -3.98
C CYS A 33 4.30 0.91 -3.30
N CYS A 34 4.50 0.90 -1.99
CA CYS A 34 4.83 2.06 -1.19
C CYS A 34 6.18 2.66 -1.61
N ARG A 35 7.24 1.86 -1.79
CA ARG A 35 8.52 2.39 -2.29
C ARG A 35 8.43 3.00 -3.70
N ARG A 36 7.47 2.55 -4.51
CA ARG A 36 7.30 3.03 -5.89
C ARG A 36 6.46 4.29 -5.98
N CYS A 37 5.42 4.37 -5.15
CA CYS A 37 4.42 5.44 -5.18
C CYS A 37 4.55 6.44 -4.02
N SER A 38 5.38 6.13 -3.02
CA SER A 38 5.49 6.84 -1.74
C SER A 38 4.13 7.17 -1.11
N CYS A 39 3.18 6.25 -1.28
CA CYS A 39 1.78 6.43 -0.90
C CYS A 39 1.19 5.06 -0.50
N VAL A 40 0.46 4.99 0.60
CA VAL A 40 -0.31 3.83 1.04
C VAL A 40 -1.70 4.33 1.43
N PRO A 41 -2.77 3.80 0.82
CA PRO A 41 -4.12 4.23 1.14
C PRO A 41 -4.50 3.83 2.58
N PRO A 42 -5.21 4.71 3.31
CA PRO A 42 -5.65 4.44 4.67
C PRO A 42 -6.71 3.33 4.72
N GLY A 43 -6.86 2.71 5.90
CA GLY A 43 -7.77 1.59 6.12
C GLY A 43 -7.22 0.26 5.59
N THR A 44 -7.93 -0.84 5.86
CA THR A 44 -7.50 -2.21 5.52
C THR A 44 -7.99 -2.67 4.14
N TYR A 45 -8.98 -1.98 3.57
CA TYR A 45 -9.55 -2.27 2.26
C TYR A 45 -10.05 -0.97 1.60
N GLY A 46 -10.02 -0.88 0.27
CA GLY A 46 -10.55 0.29 -0.46
C GLY A 46 -9.64 1.54 -0.38
N ASN A 47 -10.22 2.73 -0.56
CA ASN A 47 -9.51 4.03 -0.53
C ASN A 47 -8.39 4.18 -1.57
N TYR A 48 -8.50 3.44 -2.67
CA TYR A 48 -7.50 3.48 -3.74
C TYR A 48 -7.51 4.84 -4.48
N GLU A 49 -8.57 5.63 -4.35
CA GLU A 49 -8.65 7.00 -4.87
C GLU A 49 -7.64 7.95 -4.22
N VAL A 50 -7.23 7.68 -2.97
CA VAL A 50 -6.23 8.49 -2.25
C VAL A 50 -4.85 8.32 -2.86
N CYS A 51 -4.54 7.12 -3.37
CA CYS A 51 -3.25 6.76 -3.94
C CYS A 51 -3.44 6.15 -5.34
N PRO A 52 -3.68 6.95 -6.39
CA PRO A 52 -3.92 6.42 -7.74
C PRO A 52 -2.73 5.63 -8.29
N CYS A 53 -1.49 6.01 -7.95
CA CYS A 53 -0.30 5.22 -8.31
C CYS A 53 -0.35 3.81 -7.68
N TYR A 54 -0.74 3.69 -6.41
CA TYR A 54 -0.87 2.41 -5.71
C TYR A 54 -1.95 1.54 -6.35
N ALA A 55 -3.06 2.16 -6.75
CA ALA A 55 -4.17 1.52 -7.44
C ALA A 55 -3.81 1.02 -8.86
N ALA A 56 -2.99 1.79 -9.57
CA ALA A 56 -2.61 1.53 -10.96
C ALA A 56 -1.60 0.38 -11.11
N ILE A 57 -0.89 0.00 -10.05
CA ILE A 57 0.07 -1.10 -10.11
C ILE A 57 -0.70 -2.43 -10.16
N THR A 58 -0.71 -3.02 -11.35
CA THR A 58 -1.24 -4.34 -11.63
C THR A 58 -0.14 -5.37 -11.87
N THR A 59 -0.48 -6.62 -11.66
CA THR A 59 0.32 -7.77 -12.09
C THR A 59 0.15 -7.97 -13.59
N ARG A 60 1.01 -8.79 -14.21
CA ARG A 60 0.92 -9.13 -15.65
C ARG A 60 -0.44 -9.73 -16.06
N GLY A 61 -1.19 -10.31 -15.11
CA GLY A 61 -2.54 -10.84 -15.33
C GLY A 61 -3.68 -9.85 -15.08
N GLY A 62 -3.40 -8.54 -15.00
CA GLY A 62 -4.43 -7.50 -14.83
C GLY A 62 -5.03 -7.39 -13.42
N ARG A 63 -4.58 -8.22 -12.46
CA ARG A 63 -5.01 -8.13 -11.06
C ARG A 63 -4.21 -7.08 -10.31
N LYS A 64 -4.86 -6.35 -9.40
CA LYS A 64 -4.19 -5.41 -8.48
C LYS A 64 -3.04 -6.11 -7.77
N LYS A 65 -1.83 -5.57 -7.90
CA LYS A 65 -0.63 -6.12 -7.25
C LYS A 65 -0.56 -5.68 -5.78
N CYS A 66 -1.03 -4.47 -5.51
CA CYS A 66 -0.96 -3.85 -4.21
C CYS A 66 -2.25 -4.16 -3.41
N PRO A 67 -2.14 -4.46 -2.11
CA PRO A 67 -3.27 -4.84 -1.26
C PRO A 67 -4.29 -3.72 -1.03
#